data_AF-A0A9Q3E865-F1
#
_entry.id   AF-A0A9Q3E865-F1
#
_cell.length_a   1.000
_cell.length_b   1.000
_cell.length_c   1.000
_cell.angle_alpha   90.00
_cell.angle_beta   90.00
_cell.angle_gamma   90.00
#
_symmetry.space_group_name_H-M   'P 1'
#
loop_
_entity.id
_entity.type
_entity.pdbx_description
1 polymer ?
#
loop_
_entity_poly.entity_id
_entity_poly.type
_entity_poly.pdbx_seq_one_letter_code
_entity_poly.pdbx_strand_id
1 'polypeptide(L)'
;MFAIGWYKCSRKNQDFGLYGSHGKIENAKDDWWNQGSNLSLVGCILGQSLQYVGDKLFQKIQTCYKSLGVHSFDQVNYEANIYANQGAFKFASTLTFNMNGFKNSPHIDKDAFLYPLGWWFQADKRTRQIQRDVSKRCTGEKLIFPNEHFRIDLSKCHGLIQVVWASSTFVHYTDPAQDKESTMLVGMSAQFSRRLAKTIWWKSHGFMRLPR
;
A
#
# COMPACT_ATOMS: atom_id res chain seq x y z
N MET A 1 12.13 3.29 1.06
CA MET A 1 10.82 2.72 0.69
C MET A 1 10.98 1.22 0.48
N PHE A 2 10.05 0.41 0.97
CA PHE A 2 9.91 -1.00 0.57
C PHE A 2 8.45 -1.32 0.26
N ALA A 3 8.20 -2.45 -0.39
CA ALA A 3 6.85 -2.89 -0.76
C ALA A 3 6.64 -4.35 -0.37
N ILE A 4 5.38 -4.76 -0.24
CA ILE A 4 4.96 -6.16 -0.07
C ILE A 4 3.70 -6.38 -0.89
N GLY A 5 3.69 -7.44 -1.71
CA GLY A 5 2.54 -7.80 -2.53
C GLY A 5 2.90 -7.95 -4.00
N TRP A 6 1.88 -8.01 -4.87
CA TRP A 6 2.05 -8.31 -6.29
C TRP A 6 2.49 -7.09 -7.09
N TYR A 7 3.51 -7.25 -7.93
CA TYR A 7 4.03 -6.19 -8.81
C TYR A 7 4.32 -6.71 -10.21
N LYS A 8 4.13 -5.86 -11.23
CA LYS A 8 4.62 -6.11 -12.59
C LYS A 8 6.14 -6.16 -12.54
N CYS A 9 6.73 -7.27 -12.99
CA CYS A 9 8.18 -7.40 -13.03
C CYS A 9 8.76 -6.39 -14.03
N SER A 10 9.88 -5.75 -13.64
CA SER A 10 10.64 -4.85 -14.51
C SER A 10 11.63 -5.60 -15.42
N ARG A 11 11.86 -6.90 -15.17
CA ARG A 11 12.77 -7.72 -15.98
C ARG A 11 12.08 -8.18 -17.26
N LYS A 12 12.85 -8.19 -18.36
CA LYS A 12 12.40 -8.70 -19.66
C LYS A 12 11.99 -10.17 -19.53
N ASN A 13 10.91 -10.56 -20.22
CA ASN A 13 10.34 -11.91 -20.22
C ASN A 13 9.86 -12.42 -18.84
N GLN A 14 9.61 -11.52 -17.89
CA GLN A 14 8.94 -11.86 -16.64
C GLN A 14 7.60 -11.13 -16.55
N ASP A 15 6.57 -11.85 -16.13
CA ASP A 15 5.21 -11.33 -16.04
C ASP A 15 5.08 -10.43 -14.82
N PHE A 16 4.79 -11.02 -13.67
CA PHE A 16 4.61 -10.34 -12.40
C PHE A 16 4.90 -11.35 -11.29
N GLY A 17 5.10 -10.85 -10.08
CA GLY A 17 5.39 -11.72 -8.94
C GLY A 17 5.19 -11.00 -7.63
N LEU A 18 5.32 -11.74 -6.54
CA LEU A 18 5.34 -11.17 -5.21
C LEU A 18 6.65 -10.41 -5.02
N TYR A 19 6.55 -9.11 -4.77
CA TYR A 19 7.69 -8.27 -4.45
C TYR A 19 8.15 -8.55 -3.02
N GLY A 20 9.45 -8.74 -2.88
CA GLY A 20 10.13 -8.85 -1.60
C GLY A 20 11.63 -8.62 -1.80
N SER A 21 12.31 -8.14 -0.76
CA SER A 21 13.76 -7.86 -0.83
C SER A 21 14.54 -9.17 -1.00
N HIS A 22 14.83 -9.55 -2.25
CA HIS A 22 15.38 -10.86 -2.64
C HIS A 22 16.51 -11.36 -1.74
N GLY A 23 17.57 -10.55 -1.52
CA GLY A 23 18.71 -10.96 -0.69
C GLY A 23 18.43 -11.11 0.81
N LYS A 24 17.34 -10.52 1.33
CA LYS A 24 16.91 -10.72 2.73
C LYS A 24 16.01 -11.93 2.86
N ILE A 25 15.16 -12.17 1.86
CA ILE A 25 14.25 -13.32 1.82
C ILE A 25 15.02 -14.61 1.58
N GLU A 26 16.07 -14.58 0.75
CA GLU A 26 16.85 -15.77 0.44
C GLU A 26 17.50 -16.40 1.68
N ASN A 27 17.95 -15.56 2.62
CA ASN A 27 18.56 -15.97 3.88
C ASN A 27 17.55 -16.29 5.00
N ALA A 28 16.24 -16.09 4.77
CA ALA A 28 15.18 -16.23 5.77
C ALA A 28 13.85 -16.65 5.13
N LYS A 29 13.90 -17.61 4.20
CA LYS A 29 12.72 -18.01 3.40
C LYS A 29 11.58 -18.54 4.26
N ASP A 30 11.89 -19.36 5.26
CA ASP A 30 10.88 -19.95 6.13
C ASP A 30 10.23 -18.88 7.01
N ASP A 31 11.02 -17.96 7.56
CA ASP A 31 10.49 -16.82 8.32
C ASP A 31 9.61 -15.91 7.45
N TRP A 32 9.99 -15.69 6.20
CA TRP A 32 9.19 -14.93 5.24
C TRP A 32 7.84 -15.62 4.97
N TRP A 33 7.83 -16.93 4.75
CA TRP A 33 6.59 -17.68 4.54
C TRP A 33 5.72 -17.75 5.80
N ASN A 34 6.34 -17.95 6.96
CA ASN A 34 5.67 -17.93 8.26
C ASN A 34 5.04 -16.55 8.53
N GLN A 35 5.73 -15.45 8.23
CA GLN A 35 5.16 -14.11 8.31
C GLN A 35 4.09 -13.86 7.25
N GLY A 36 4.19 -14.50 6.08
CA GLY A 36 3.18 -14.48 5.03
C GLY A 36 1.80 -14.93 5.53
N SER A 37 1.75 -15.88 6.47
CA SER A 37 0.49 -16.31 7.10
C SER A 37 -0.23 -15.18 7.86
N ASN A 38 0.54 -14.24 8.45
CA ASN A 38 -0.01 -13.08 9.15
C ASN A 38 -0.53 -11.99 8.19
N LEU A 39 -0.14 -12.00 6.91
CA LEU A 39 -0.61 -11.00 5.95
C LEU A 39 -2.13 -11.06 5.76
N SER A 40 -2.75 -12.24 5.91
CA SER A 40 -4.21 -12.37 5.84
C SER A 40 -4.90 -11.60 6.97
N LEU A 41 -4.36 -11.66 8.18
CA LEU A 41 -4.86 -10.86 9.31
C LEU A 41 -4.67 -9.36 9.07
N VAL A 42 -3.52 -8.96 8.53
CA VAL A 42 -3.25 -7.57 8.14
C VAL A 42 -4.26 -7.09 7.09
N GLY A 43 -4.53 -7.91 6.06
CA GLY A 43 -5.55 -7.65 5.05
C GLY A 43 -6.93 -7.41 5.65
N CYS A 44 -7.35 -8.28 6.57
CA CYS A 44 -8.61 -8.14 7.30
C CYS A 44 -8.68 -6.83 8.09
N ILE A 45 -7.67 -6.52 8.91
CA ILE A 45 -7.65 -5.30 9.73
C ILE A 45 -7.73 -4.04 8.87
N LEU A 46 -6.91 -3.95 7.82
CA LEU A 46 -6.87 -2.76 6.97
C LEU A 46 -8.14 -2.63 6.13
N GLY A 47 -8.70 -3.73 5.63
CA GLY A 47 -9.94 -3.72 4.87
C GLY A 47 -11.14 -3.37 5.73
N GLN A 48 -11.22 -3.86 6.97
CA GLN A 48 -12.24 -3.45 7.96
C GLN A 48 -12.13 -1.96 8.28
N SER A 49 -10.91 -1.45 8.49
CA SER A 49 -10.68 -0.02 8.73
C SER A 49 -11.17 0.84 7.57
N LEU A 50 -10.91 0.41 6.33
CA LEU A 50 -11.42 1.09 5.13
C LEU A 50 -12.95 1.01 5.03
N GLN A 51 -13.53 -0.16 5.26
CA GLN A 51 -14.99 -0.31 5.26
C GLN A 51 -15.65 0.61 6.29
N TYR A 52 -15.06 0.72 7.48
CA TYR A 52 -15.55 1.60 8.53
C TYR A 52 -15.50 3.08 8.13
N VAL A 53 -14.42 3.53 7.48
CA VAL A 53 -14.27 4.91 6.99
C VAL A 53 -15.21 5.21 5.82
N GLY A 54 -15.49 4.23 4.96
CA GLY A 54 -16.37 4.44 3.82
C GLY A 54 -16.79 3.14 3.15
N ASP A 55 -17.87 2.53 3.65
CA ASP A 55 -18.39 1.25 3.15
C ASP A 55 -18.70 1.30 1.64
N LYS A 56 -19.34 2.37 1.16
CA LYS A 56 -19.62 2.55 -0.27
C LYS A 56 -18.35 2.67 -1.12
N LEU A 57 -17.31 3.33 -0.61
CA LEU A 57 -16.03 3.42 -1.31
C LEU A 57 -15.36 2.05 -1.33
N PHE A 58 -15.33 1.38 -0.17
CA PHE A 58 -14.78 0.05 -0.02
C PHE A 58 -15.41 -0.94 -1.01
N GLN A 59 -16.75 -0.98 -1.09
CA GLN A 59 -17.47 -1.80 -2.07
C GLN A 59 -17.05 -1.48 -3.51
N LYS A 60 -16.89 -0.20 -3.88
CA LYS A 60 -16.38 0.20 -5.20
C LYS A 60 -14.96 -0.31 -5.45
N ILE A 61 -14.06 -0.25 -4.45
CA ILE A 61 -12.71 -0.81 -4.56
C ILE A 61 -12.82 -2.31 -4.83
N GLN A 62 -13.62 -3.03 -4.04
CA GLN A 62 -13.79 -4.47 -4.18
C GLN A 62 -14.34 -4.88 -5.53
N THR A 63 -15.36 -4.18 -6.04
CA THR A 63 -15.92 -4.43 -7.37
C THR A 63 -14.85 -4.23 -8.45
N CYS A 64 -14.09 -3.14 -8.38
CA CYS A 64 -12.99 -2.89 -9.32
C CYS A 64 -11.94 -4.01 -9.24
N TYR A 65 -11.55 -4.39 -8.03
CA TYR A 65 -10.55 -5.40 -7.77
C TYR A 65 -10.95 -6.79 -8.31
N LYS A 66 -12.19 -7.19 -8.05
CA LYS A 66 -12.78 -8.43 -8.56
C LYS A 66 -12.87 -8.42 -10.09
N SER A 67 -13.30 -7.31 -10.69
CA SER A 67 -13.44 -7.19 -12.15
C SER A 67 -12.12 -7.33 -12.91
N LEU A 68 -11.00 -6.95 -12.27
CA LEU A 68 -9.67 -6.99 -12.86
C LEU A 68 -8.91 -8.28 -12.56
N GLY A 69 -9.48 -9.19 -11.75
CA GLY A 69 -8.89 -10.47 -11.41
C GLY A 69 -7.56 -10.36 -10.66
N VAL A 70 -7.36 -9.29 -9.88
CA VAL A 70 -6.06 -9.00 -9.27
C VAL A 70 -5.89 -9.73 -7.96
N HIS A 71 -4.68 -10.21 -7.70
CA HIS A 71 -4.31 -10.86 -6.45
C HIS A 71 -4.00 -9.85 -5.36
N SER A 72 -4.64 -10.03 -4.22
CA SER A 72 -4.41 -9.23 -3.02
C SER A 72 -3.01 -9.47 -2.47
N PHE A 73 -2.43 -8.44 -1.83
CA PHE A 73 -1.08 -8.51 -1.27
C PHE A 73 -0.90 -9.65 -0.25
N ASP A 74 -1.98 -10.09 0.39
CA ASP A 74 -2.04 -11.16 1.36
C ASP A 74 -2.28 -12.56 0.75
N GLN A 75 -2.51 -12.64 -0.56
CA GLN A 75 -2.58 -13.90 -1.29
C GLN A 75 -1.19 -14.24 -1.82
N VAL A 76 -0.36 -14.87 -1.00
CA VAL A 76 1.05 -15.15 -1.35
C VAL A 76 1.23 -16.32 -2.32
N ASN A 77 0.22 -17.17 -2.49
CA ASN A 77 0.20 -18.25 -3.48
C ASN A 77 -0.68 -17.84 -4.68
N TYR A 78 -0.07 -17.78 -5.88
CA TYR A 78 -0.76 -17.44 -7.13
C TYR A 78 -1.78 -18.50 -7.56
N GLU A 79 -1.43 -19.77 -7.42
CA GLU A 79 -2.23 -20.90 -7.89
C GLU A 79 -3.35 -21.28 -6.92
N ALA A 80 -3.25 -20.83 -5.66
CA ALA A 80 -4.34 -20.91 -4.71
C ALA A 80 -5.53 -20.10 -5.26
N ASN A 81 -6.50 -20.85 -5.77
CA ASN A 81 -7.70 -20.41 -6.46
C ASN A 81 -8.09 -18.95 -6.17
N ILE A 82 -7.88 -18.08 -7.17
CA ILE A 82 -8.19 -16.64 -7.18
C ILE A 82 -9.59 -16.31 -6.65
N TYR A 83 -10.51 -17.28 -6.73
CA TYR A 83 -11.88 -17.19 -6.24
C TYR A 83 -12.10 -17.81 -4.85
N ALA A 84 -11.30 -18.81 -4.42
CA ALA A 84 -11.53 -19.53 -3.17
C ALA A 84 -11.12 -18.76 -1.91
N ASN A 85 -10.33 -17.67 -2.07
CA ASN A 85 -9.90 -16.83 -0.97
C ASN A 85 -10.22 -15.35 -1.20
N GLN A 86 -11.36 -15.07 -1.83
CA GLN A 86 -11.98 -13.73 -1.85
C GLN A 86 -12.53 -13.37 -0.47
N GLY A 87 -11.69 -13.39 0.56
CA GLY A 87 -12.05 -12.89 1.88
C GLY A 87 -12.68 -11.50 1.76
N ALA A 88 -13.61 -11.18 2.66
CA ALA A 88 -14.46 -9.99 2.60
C ALA A 88 -13.70 -8.64 2.61
N PHE A 89 -12.36 -8.66 2.70
CA PHE A 89 -11.48 -7.52 2.97
C PHE A 89 -10.35 -7.32 1.95
N LYS A 90 -10.47 -7.79 0.70
CA LYS A 90 -9.44 -7.54 -0.34
C LYS A 90 -9.60 -6.15 -0.96
N PHE A 91 -8.54 -5.34 -0.97
CA PHE A 91 -8.59 -3.94 -1.47
C PHE A 91 -7.30 -3.42 -2.11
N ALA A 92 -6.18 -4.15 -2.06
CA ALA A 92 -4.90 -3.71 -2.60
C ALA A 92 -4.07 -4.88 -3.14
N SER A 93 -3.35 -4.67 -4.25
CA SER A 93 -2.35 -5.65 -4.71
C SER A 93 -1.02 -5.52 -3.98
N THR A 94 -0.75 -4.33 -3.45
CA THR A 94 0.53 -4.02 -2.79
C THR A 94 0.34 -3.03 -1.66
N LEU A 95 1.12 -3.22 -0.60
CA LEU A 95 1.40 -2.20 0.40
C LEU A 95 2.81 -1.65 0.17
N THR A 96 2.95 -0.34 0.16
CA THR A 96 4.25 0.36 0.16
C THR A 96 4.48 1.06 1.48
N PHE A 97 5.73 1.07 1.94
CA PHE A 97 6.14 1.64 3.21
C PHE A 97 7.26 2.66 3.00
N ASN A 98 7.05 3.85 3.55
CA ASN A 98 7.93 5.00 3.53
C ASN A 98 8.37 5.29 4.97
N MET A 99 9.66 5.54 5.18
CA MET A 99 10.27 5.77 6.49
C MET A 99 11.59 6.52 6.31
N ASN A 100 12.19 6.95 7.42
CA ASN A 100 13.49 7.64 7.47
C ASN A 100 13.48 8.96 6.68
N GLY A 101 12.50 9.84 6.97
CA GLY A 101 12.40 11.15 6.32
C GLY A 101 12.13 11.07 4.81
N PHE A 102 11.34 10.09 4.37
CA PHE A 102 10.94 9.96 2.97
C PHE A 102 10.33 11.27 2.45
N LYS A 103 10.69 11.62 1.22
CA LYS A 103 10.12 12.75 0.48
C LYS A 103 9.94 12.38 -0.98
N ASN A 104 8.98 13.02 -1.62
CA ASN A 104 8.79 12.93 -3.06
C ASN A 104 8.41 14.30 -3.65
N SER A 105 8.57 14.42 -4.97
CA SER A 105 8.15 15.61 -5.70
C SER A 105 6.63 15.61 -5.93
N PRO A 106 6.00 16.78 -6.16
CA PRO A 106 4.60 16.87 -6.58
C PRO A 106 4.28 15.95 -7.76
N HIS A 107 3.25 15.12 -7.62
CA HIS A 107 2.83 14.17 -8.65
C HIS A 107 1.34 13.80 -8.49
N ILE A 108 0.82 13.11 -9.50
CA ILE A 108 -0.41 12.32 -9.42
C ILE A 108 -0.05 10.86 -9.60
N ASP A 109 -0.79 9.97 -8.94
CA ASP A 109 -0.59 8.54 -9.14
C ASP A 109 -1.19 8.10 -10.47
N LYS A 110 -0.62 7.04 -11.03
CA LYS A 110 -1.12 6.37 -12.25
C LYS A 110 -1.65 4.99 -11.93
N ASP A 111 -2.32 4.89 -10.79
CA ASP A 111 -2.94 3.66 -10.30
C ASP A 111 -4.21 3.33 -11.09
N ALA A 112 -4.60 2.06 -11.07
CA ALA A 112 -5.82 1.58 -11.70
C ALA A 112 -7.07 1.96 -10.90
N PHE A 113 -6.91 2.35 -9.63
CA PHE A 113 -7.99 2.83 -8.80
C PHE A 113 -7.75 4.28 -8.35
N LEU A 114 -8.84 5.05 -8.30
CA LEU A 114 -8.81 6.50 -8.09
C LEU A 114 -8.40 6.91 -6.68
N TYR A 115 -8.75 6.10 -5.67
CA TYR A 115 -8.58 6.44 -4.26
C TYR A 115 -7.63 5.46 -3.56
N PRO A 116 -6.30 5.69 -3.59
CA PRO A 116 -5.42 4.96 -2.71
C PRO A 116 -5.74 5.30 -1.25
N LEU A 117 -5.35 4.38 -0.39
CA LEU A 117 -5.36 4.57 1.05
C LEU A 117 -3.95 4.80 1.54
N GLY A 118 -3.79 5.82 2.36
CA GLY A 118 -2.57 6.07 3.12
C GLY A 118 -2.81 5.93 4.60
N TRP A 119 -1.81 5.43 5.31
CA TRP A 119 -1.75 5.41 6.75
C TRP A 119 -0.43 6.01 7.21
N TRP A 120 -0.48 6.72 8.33
CA TRP A 120 0.72 7.25 8.96
C TRP A 120 0.68 6.96 10.44
N PHE A 121 1.80 6.47 10.97
CA PHE A 121 1.96 6.20 12.39
C PHE A 121 3.43 6.31 12.78
N GLN A 122 3.66 6.63 14.05
CA GLN A 122 5.00 6.67 14.59
C GLN A 122 5.40 5.30 15.12
N ALA A 123 6.67 4.94 14.95
CA ALA A 123 7.20 3.66 15.42
C ALA A 123 8.54 3.87 16.13
N ASP A 124 8.76 3.09 17.19
CA ASP A 124 10.06 3.00 17.84
C ASP A 124 11.05 2.32 16.87
N LYS A 125 12.21 2.96 16.65
CA LYS A 125 13.21 2.49 15.68
C LYS A 125 13.82 1.16 16.07
N ARG A 126 13.86 0.82 17.37
CA ARG A 126 14.45 -0.42 17.89
C ARG A 126 13.42 -1.54 17.93
N THR A 127 12.27 -1.31 18.54
CA THR A 127 11.25 -2.36 18.74
C THR A 127 10.29 -2.52 17.56
N ARG A 128 10.24 -1.52 16.67
CA ARG A 128 9.28 -1.43 15.55
C ARG A 128 7.81 -1.40 15.97
N GLN A 129 7.54 -1.23 17.27
CA GLN A 129 6.19 -1.07 17.80
C GLN A 129 5.69 0.36 17.58
N ILE A 130 4.37 0.52 17.50
CA ILE A 130 3.74 1.84 17.40
C ILE A 130 4.14 2.68 18.62
N GLN A 131 4.71 3.86 18.37
CA GLN A 131 5.07 4.84 19.37
C GLN A 131 3.85 5.71 19.70
N ARG A 132 3.42 5.68 20.96
CA ARG A 132 2.27 6.46 21.45
C ARG A 132 2.66 7.60 22.39
N ASP A 133 3.91 7.62 22.85
CA ASP A 133 4.44 8.68 23.71
C ASP A 133 4.61 9.98 22.92
N VAL A 134 3.81 10.99 23.27
CA VAL A 134 3.80 12.30 22.62
C VAL A 134 5.13 13.04 22.77
N SER A 135 5.89 12.79 23.84
CA SER A 135 7.20 13.41 24.05
C SER A 135 8.25 12.96 23.03
N LYS A 136 8.04 11.78 22.41
CA LYS A 136 8.96 11.17 21.42
C LYS A 136 8.55 11.46 19.98
N ARG A 137 7.66 12.42 19.79
CA ARG A 137 7.02 12.71 18.51
C ARG A 137 8.01 13.19 17.43
N CYS A 138 7.92 12.59 16.25
CA CYS A 138 8.50 13.13 15.02
C CYS A 138 7.73 14.38 14.56
N THR A 139 8.44 15.34 13.97
CA THR A 139 7.85 16.60 13.46
C THR A 139 7.99 16.72 11.95
N GLY A 140 7.35 17.70 11.32
CA GLY A 140 7.68 18.13 9.97
C GLY A 140 6.96 17.42 8.82
N GLU A 141 6.61 16.14 8.94
CA GLU A 141 5.96 15.41 7.83
C GLU A 141 4.57 15.96 7.53
N LYS A 142 4.35 16.26 6.26
CA LYS A 142 3.08 16.79 5.76
C LYS A 142 2.73 16.07 4.47
N LEU A 143 1.46 15.68 4.35
CA LEU A 143 0.87 15.39 3.04
C LEU A 143 0.31 16.69 2.49
N ILE A 144 0.81 17.13 1.34
CA ILE A 144 0.53 18.45 0.79
C ILE A 144 -0.20 18.31 -0.55
N PHE A 145 -1.24 19.12 -0.72
CA PHE A 145 -2.05 19.24 -1.93
C PHE A 145 -1.88 20.66 -2.47
N PRO A 146 -0.80 20.91 -3.24
CA PRO A 146 -0.37 22.27 -3.55
C PRO A 146 -1.40 23.07 -4.35
N ASN A 147 -2.13 22.43 -5.27
CA ASN A 147 -3.11 23.09 -6.12
C ASN A 147 -4.42 23.38 -5.38
N GLU A 148 -4.69 22.63 -4.33
CA GLU A 148 -5.87 22.73 -3.48
C GLU A 148 -5.58 23.60 -2.24
N HIS A 149 -4.35 24.13 -2.13
CA HIS A 149 -3.89 25.04 -1.09
C HIS A 149 -4.09 24.53 0.34
N PHE A 150 -4.04 23.22 0.55
CA PHE A 150 -4.12 22.63 1.89
C PHE A 150 -3.02 21.59 2.14
N ARG A 151 -2.79 21.33 3.41
CA ARG A 151 -1.85 20.31 3.88
C ARG A 151 -2.41 19.61 5.11
N ILE A 152 -2.10 18.33 5.21
CA ILE A 152 -2.33 17.53 6.41
C ILE A 152 -1.01 17.47 7.16
N ASP A 153 -0.98 18.07 8.34
CA ASP A 153 0.18 18.05 9.24
C ASP A 153 0.19 16.74 10.03
N LEU A 154 0.92 15.75 9.51
CA LEU A 154 0.97 14.39 10.05
C LEU A 154 1.72 14.34 11.39
N SER A 155 2.53 15.36 11.70
CA SER A 155 3.20 15.46 13.00
C SER A 155 2.23 15.69 14.16
N LYS A 156 1.04 16.23 13.91
CA LYS A 156 0.06 16.48 14.97
C LYS A 156 -0.71 15.25 15.40
N CYS A 157 -0.44 14.10 14.79
CA CYS A 157 -1.27 12.93 14.96
C CYS A 157 -0.81 12.04 16.11
N HIS A 158 -1.82 11.53 16.81
CA HIS A 158 -1.69 10.62 17.93
C HIS A 158 -2.11 9.23 17.46
N GLY A 159 -1.16 8.29 17.40
CA GLY A 159 -1.45 6.92 16.96
C GLY A 159 -1.43 6.76 15.43
N LEU A 160 -2.51 6.22 14.87
CA LEU A 160 -2.65 5.89 13.45
C LEU A 160 -3.56 6.91 12.76
N ILE A 161 -3.07 7.54 11.70
CA ILE A 161 -3.88 8.31 10.77
C ILE A 161 -4.22 7.42 9.60
N GLN A 162 -5.44 7.51 9.11
CA GLN A 162 -5.84 6.98 7.82
C GLN A 162 -6.32 8.14 6.94
N VAL A 163 -5.82 8.22 5.71
CA VAL A 163 -6.23 9.24 4.72
C VAL A 163 -6.65 8.52 3.45
N VAL A 164 -7.78 8.98 2.91
CA VAL A 164 -8.29 8.56 1.60
C VAL A 164 -8.36 9.82 0.74
N TRP A 165 -7.75 9.79 -0.44
CA TRP A 165 -7.79 10.92 -1.38
C TRP A 165 -7.81 10.43 -2.82
N ALA A 166 -8.26 11.27 -3.75
CA ALA A 166 -8.26 10.97 -5.18
C ALA A 166 -6.87 11.22 -5.78
N SER A 167 -5.92 10.30 -5.59
CA SER A 167 -4.50 10.54 -5.89
C SER A 167 -4.15 10.64 -7.38
N SER A 168 -5.02 10.13 -8.25
CA SER A 168 -4.88 10.31 -9.70
C SER A 168 -5.56 11.59 -10.21
N THR A 169 -6.26 12.32 -9.34
CA THR A 169 -6.86 13.64 -9.66
C THR A 169 -6.05 14.78 -9.05
N PHE A 170 -5.73 14.69 -7.76
CA PHE A 170 -5.10 15.78 -7.03
C PHE A 170 -3.58 15.61 -7.00
N VAL A 171 -2.88 16.67 -7.40
CA VAL A 171 -1.42 16.74 -7.25
C VAL A 171 -1.12 16.68 -5.77
N HIS A 172 -0.20 15.80 -5.38
CA HIS A 172 0.17 15.64 -3.98
C HIS A 172 1.65 15.28 -3.82
N TYR A 173 2.18 15.51 -2.62
CA TYR A 173 3.51 15.07 -2.21
C TYR A 173 3.65 15.05 -0.69
N THR A 174 4.71 14.41 -0.23
CA THR A 174 5.11 14.27 1.17
C THR A 174 6.39 15.06 1.40
N ASP A 175 6.31 16.04 2.31
CA ASP A 175 7.49 16.69 2.88
C ASP A 175 8.15 15.79 3.92
N PRO A 176 9.49 15.81 4.06
CA PRO A 176 10.20 14.89 4.94
C PRO A 176 9.85 15.11 6.42
N ALA A 177 9.71 14.00 7.15
CA ALA A 177 9.73 14.00 8.61
C ALA A 177 11.10 14.40 9.16
N GLN A 178 11.10 15.08 10.29
CA GLN A 178 12.22 15.17 11.20
C GLN A 178 12.08 14.07 12.26
N ASP A 179 12.69 12.93 11.96
CA ASP A 179 12.72 11.79 12.89
C ASP A 179 13.47 12.15 14.17
N LYS A 180 13.07 11.53 15.28
CA LYS A 180 13.83 11.57 16.54
C LYS A 180 14.86 10.44 16.58
N GLU A 181 15.78 10.49 17.53
CA GLU A 181 16.81 9.46 17.68
C GLU A 181 16.20 8.05 17.85
N SER A 182 15.14 7.93 18.65
CA SER A 182 14.48 6.65 18.97
C SER A 182 13.18 6.39 18.20
N THR A 183 12.64 7.37 17.48
CA THR A 183 11.31 7.28 16.83
C THR A 183 11.39 7.68 15.37
N MET A 184 10.69 6.95 14.51
CA MET A 184 10.53 7.26 13.09
C MET A 184 9.06 7.41 12.74
N LEU A 185 8.75 8.25 11.75
CA LEU A 185 7.43 8.28 11.13
C LEU A 185 7.40 7.27 9.97
N VAL A 186 6.32 6.48 9.93
CA VAL A 186 6.08 5.48 8.89
C VAL A 186 4.82 5.87 8.12
N GLY A 187 4.99 6.09 6.83
CA GLY A 187 3.89 6.16 5.86
C GLY A 187 3.68 4.78 5.25
N MET A 188 2.45 4.31 5.18
CA MET A 188 2.04 3.10 4.50
C MET A 188 0.98 3.46 3.48
N SER A 189 1.04 2.94 2.25
CA SER A 189 -0.03 3.14 1.28
C SER A 189 -0.40 1.85 0.58
N ALA A 190 -1.71 1.69 0.40
CA ALA A 190 -2.27 0.65 -0.42
C ALA A 190 -2.34 1.12 -1.86
N GLN A 191 -1.70 0.35 -2.74
CA GLN A 191 -1.58 0.67 -4.14
C GLN A 191 -2.21 -0.39 -5.01
N PHE A 192 -2.64 0.07 -6.18
CA PHE A 192 -3.07 -0.82 -7.24
C PHE A 192 -2.53 -0.35 -8.59
N SER A 193 -1.40 -0.93 -9.00
CA SER A 193 -0.71 -0.51 -10.21
C SER A 193 -1.49 -0.84 -11.48
N ARG A 194 -1.74 0.17 -12.33
CA ARG A 194 -2.32 -0.03 -13.66
C ARG A 194 -1.51 -0.98 -14.54
N ARG A 195 -0.20 -1.04 -14.36
CA ARG A 195 0.68 -1.96 -15.12
C ARG A 195 0.44 -3.42 -14.72
N LEU A 196 0.25 -3.69 -13.42
CA LEU A 196 -0.11 -5.02 -12.94
C LEU A 196 -1.47 -5.43 -13.46
N ALA A 197 -2.49 -4.57 -13.31
CA ALA A 197 -3.84 -4.83 -13.80
C ALA A 197 -3.87 -5.22 -15.28
N LYS A 198 -3.16 -4.47 -16.13
CA LYS A 198 -3.03 -4.77 -17.56
C LYS A 198 -2.37 -6.12 -17.83
N THR A 199 -1.32 -6.45 -17.08
CA THR A 199 -0.58 -7.71 -17.27
C THR A 199 -1.44 -8.91 -16.90
N ILE A 200 -2.16 -8.84 -15.78
CA ILE A 200 -3.10 -9.89 -15.36
C ILE A 200 -4.22 -10.05 -16.38
N TRP A 201 -4.82 -8.95 -16.82
CA TRP A 201 -5.89 -8.99 -17.81
C TRP A 201 -5.45 -9.64 -19.13
N TRP A 202 -4.27 -9.30 -19.65
CA TRP A 202 -3.69 -9.95 -20.84
C TRP A 202 -3.42 -11.43 -20.64
N LYS A 203 -2.96 -11.84 -19.45
CA LYS A 203 -2.74 -13.25 -19.15
C LYS A 203 -4.05 -14.05 -19.13
N SER A 204 -5.14 -13.46 -18.64
CA SER A 204 -6.45 -14.09 -18.55
C SER A 204 -7.23 -14.12 -19.87
N HIS A 205 -6.96 -13.19 -20.80
CA HIS A 205 -7.75 -13.04 -22.05
C HIS A 205 -6.92 -13.26 -23.34
N GLY A 206 -5.66 -13.65 -23.21
CA GLY A 206 -4.68 -13.63 -24.31
C GLY A 206 -4.25 -12.21 -24.67
N PHE A 207 -3.27 -12.06 -25.56
CA PHE A 207 -2.74 -10.77 -26.03
C PHE A 207 -3.72 -9.98 -26.93
N MET A 208 -4.99 -9.87 -26.53
CA MET A 208 -5.94 -8.97 -27.18
C MET A 208 -5.77 -7.56 -26.59
N ARG A 209 -5.97 -6.51 -27.40
CA ARG A 209 -5.90 -5.11 -26.92
C ARG A 209 -7.05 -4.85 -25.95
N LEU A 210 -6.78 -4.10 -24.86
CA LEU A 210 -7.85 -3.57 -24.00
C LEU A 210 -8.80 -2.69 -24.82
N PRO A 211 -10.13 -2.81 -24.63
CA PRO A 211 -11.06 -1.78 -25.08
C PRO A 211 -10.65 -0.43 -24.45
N ARG A 212 -10.64 0.62 -25.27
CA ARG A 212 -10.22 1.97 -24.84
C ARG A 212 -11.21 2.59 -23.87
#